data_AF-A0A2V6FK71-F1
#
_entry.id   AF-A0A2V6FK71-F1
#
_cell.length_a   1.000
_cell.length_b   1.000
_cell.length_c   1.000
_cell.angle_alpha   90.00
_cell.angle_beta   90.00
_cell.angle_gamma   90.00
#
_symmetry.space_group_name_H-M   'P 1'
#
loop_
_entity.id
_entity.type
_entity.pdbx_description
1 polymer ?
#
loop_
_entity_poly.entity_id
_entity_poly.type
_entity_poly.pdbx_seq_one_letter_code
_entity_poly.pdbx_strand_id
1 'polypeptide(L)'
;MGMRSLLITFSILLGAVAADASSVWRVTENNGNVIYLGGSVHGLSSTDYPLPSAYNRAFDASSRLVFEDEPNVSASAMRNLYKSGFYPKNDSLK
;
A
#
# COMPACT_ATOMS: atom_id res chain seq x y z
N MET A 1 -26.25 28.18 19.59
CA MET A 1 -25.99 26.84 19.02
C MET A 1 -26.28 25.82 20.10
N GLY A 2 -27.28 24.96 19.93
CA GLY A 2 -27.70 24.03 21.00
C GLY A 2 -26.73 22.88 21.19
N MET A 3 -26.67 22.28 22.38
CA MET A 3 -25.83 21.12 22.71
C MET A 3 -25.97 19.99 21.67
N ARG A 4 -27.18 19.79 21.14
CA ARG A 4 -27.47 18.83 20.05
C ARG A 4 -26.76 19.17 18.74
N SER A 5 -26.71 20.43 18.34
CA SER A 5 -25.96 20.88 17.16
C SER A 5 -24.46 20.72 17.38
N LEU A 6 -23.96 20.92 18.61
CA LEU A 6 -22.54 20.73 18.95
C LEU A 6 -22.14 19.25 18.84
N LEU A 7 -22.97 18.34 19.35
CA LEU A 7 -22.73 16.90 19.31
C LEU A 7 -22.77 16.33 17.89
N ILE A 8 -23.71 16.78 17.05
CA ILE A 8 -23.77 16.36 15.63
C ILE A 8 -22.52 16.82 14.86
N THR A 9 -22.08 18.05 15.11
CA THR A 9 -20.88 18.60 14.46
C THR A 9 -19.61 17.84 14.89
N PHE A 10 -19.51 17.47 16.17
CA PHE A 10 -18.38 16.67 16.69
C PHE A 10 -18.33 15.26 16.08
N SER A 11 -19.47 14.59 15.94
CA SER A 11 -19.55 13.25 15.32
C SER A 11 -19.19 13.25 13.83
N ILE A 12 -19.52 14.31 13.09
CA ILE A 12 -19.15 14.45 11.67
C ILE A 12 -17.64 14.68 11.51
N LEU A 13 -17.02 15.46 12.40
CA LEU A 13 -15.57 15.69 12.42
C LEU A 13 -14.77 14.41 12.75
N LEU A 14 -15.30 13.51 13.56
CA LEU A 14 -14.64 12.24 13.92
C LEU A 14 -14.63 11.22 12.77
N GLY A 15 -15.63 11.25 11.89
CA GLY A 15 -15.75 10.33 10.75
C GLY A 15 -14.87 10.68 9.54
N ALA A 16 -14.26 11.87 9.53
CA ALA A 16 -13.43 12.37 8.45
C ALA A 16 -11.95 11.97 8.57
N VAL A 17 -11.59 10.99 9.40
CA VAL A 17 -10.27 10.36 9.33
C VAL A 17 -10.23 9.56 8.03
N ALA A 18 -9.73 10.19 6.97
CA ALA A 18 -9.42 9.51 5.73
C ALA A 18 -8.48 8.34 6.06
N ALA A 19 -8.93 7.12 5.79
CA ALA A 19 -8.04 5.97 5.80
C ALA A 19 -6.99 6.23 4.71
N ASP A 20 -5.75 6.48 5.13
CA ASP A 20 -4.63 6.63 4.22
C ASP A 20 -4.54 5.35 3.37
N ALA A 21 -4.73 5.49 2.05
CA ALA A 21 -4.82 4.37 1.15
C ALA A 21 -3.43 3.77 0.97
N SER A 22 -3.07 2.82 1.84
CA SER A 22 -1.83 2.07 1.72
C SER A 22 -2.04 0.77 0.95
N SER A 23 -1.10 0.42 0.10
CA SER A 23 -1.03 -0.90 -0.55
C SER A 23 -0.46 -1.96 0.41
N VAL A 24 -1.01 -2.04 1.63
CA VAL A 24 -0.62 -3.01 2.65
C VAL A 24 -1.86 -3.80 3.09
N TRP A 25 -1.82 -5.11 2.88
CA TRP A 25 -2.89 -6.03 3.27
C TRP A 25 -2.42 -6.93 4.41
N ARG A 26 -3.27 -7.11 5.42
CA ARG A 26 -3.04 -8.06 6.52
C ARG A 26 -3.88 -9.31 6.27
N VAL A 27 -3.21 -10.43 6.08
CA VAL A 27 -3.81 -11.76 5.92
C VAL A 27 -3.59 -12.54 7.21
N THR A 28 -4.64 -13.17 7.73
CA THR A 28 -4.56 -14.01 8.93
C THR A 28 -5.00 -15.43 8.58
N GLU A 29 -4.15 -16.41 8.88
CA GLU A 29 -4.48 -17.82 8.72
C GLU A 29 -5.33 -18.33 9.89
N ASN A 30 -6.01 -19.47 9.69
CA ASN A 30 -6.86 -20.09 10.72
C ASN A 30 -6.08 -20.48 12.00
N ASN A 31 -4.78 -20.73 11.88
CA ASN A 31 -3.89 -21.05 13.00
C ASN A 31 -3.39 -19.80 13.75
N GLY A 32 -3.79 -18.59 13.33
CA GLY A 32 -3.39 -17.32 13.93
C GLY A 32 -2.13 -16.69 13.33
N ASN A 33 -1.45 -17.34 12.38
CA ASN A 33 -0.33 -16.73 11.66
C ASN A 33 -0.79 -15.50 10.88
N VAL A 34 0.08 -14.50 10.79
CA VAL A 34 -0.19 -13.26 10.07
C VAL A 34 0.85 -13.06 8.97
N ILE A 35 0.37 -12.76 7.77
CA ILE A 35 1.19 -12.31 6.65
C ILE A 35 0.76 -10.89 6.30
N TYR A 36 1.71 -9.98 6.19
CA TYR A 36 1.49 -8.66 5.62
C TYR A 36 1.98 -8.68 4.17
N LEU A 37 1.08 -8.40 3.23
CA LEU A 37 1.43 -8.21 1.82
C LEU A 37 1.55 -6.71 1.56
N GLY A 38 2.76 -6.23 1.34
CA GLY A 38 3.01 -4.86 0.87
C GLY A 38 3.16 -4.86 -0.64
N GLY A 39 2.19 -4.30 -1.37
CA GLY A 39 2.30 -4.07 -2.80
C GLY A 39 3.07 -2.78 -3.06
N SER A 40 4.29 -2.87 -3.60
CA SER A 40 4.96 -1.71 -4.15
C SER A 40 5.11 -1.89 -5.66
N VAL A 41 4.60 -0.93 -6.44
CA VAL A 41 5.18 -0.72 -7.77
C VAL A 41 6.59 -0.24 -7.49
N HIS A 42 7.61 -1.00 -7.89
CA HIS A 42 9.03 -0.75 -7.64
C HIS A 42 9.58 0.51 -8.36
N GLY A 43 8.70 1.43 -8.77
CA GLY A 43 8.99 2.70 -9.39
C GLY A 43 8.80 3.91 -8.46
N LEU A 44 8.66 3.70 -7.14
CA LEU A 44 8.61 4.81 -6.20
C LEU A 44 9.92 5.62 -6.27
N SER A 45 9.77 6.93 -6.40
CA SER A 45 10.84 7.91 -6.36
C SER A 45 11.25 8.21 -4.92
N SER A 46 12.40 8.87 -4.72
CA SER A 46 12.82 9.29 -3.38
C SER A 46 11.84 10.26 -2.72
N THR A 47 11.05 11.00 -3.51
CA THR A 47 10.05 11.94 -2.99
C THR A 47 8.78 11.27 -2.49
N ASP A 48 8.59 9.97 -2.76
CA ASP A 48 7.45 9.20 -2.25
C ASP A 48 7.67 8.70 -0.80
N TYR A 49 8.83 9.04 -0.21
CA TYR A 49 9.10 8.83 1.21
C TYR A 49 8.71 10.07 2.04
N PRO A 50 8.21 9.88 3.28
CA PRO A 50 8.00 8.60 3.95
C PRO A 50 6.78 7.85 3.40
N LEU A 51 6.87 6.53 3.38
CA LEU A 51 5.73 5.68 3.02
C LEU A 51 4.57 5.85 4.01
N PRO A 52 3.33 5.54 3.60
CA PRO A 52 2.19 5.49 4.52
C PRO A 52 2.50 4.67 5.77
N SER A 53 2.04 5.15 6.94
CA SER A 53 2.38 4.57 8.25
C SER A 53 2.03 3.08 8.42
N ALA A 54 1.16 2.53 7.55
CA ALA A 54 0.83 1.11 7.51
C ALA A 54 2.02 0.21 7.18
N TYR A 55 2.97 0.69 6.36
CA TYR A 55 4.20 -0.05 6.05
C TYR A 55 5.04 -0.26 7.31
N ASN A 56 5.29 0.81 8.08
CA ASN A 56 6.04 0.72 9.33
C ASN A 56 5.39 -0.25 10.32
N ARG A 57 4.05 -0.17 10.50
CA ARG A 57 3.33 -1.13 11.36
C ARG A 57 3.48 -2.57 10.91
N ALA A 58 3.45 -2.83 9.60
CA ALA A 58 3.66 -4.16 9.06
C ALA A 58 5.08 -4.67 9.28
N PHE A 59 6.09 -3.81 9.08
CA PHE A 59 7.49 -4.15 9.35
C PHE A 59 7.75 -4.44 10.82
N ASP A 60 7.29 -3.57 11.72
CA ASP A 60 7.47 -3.72 13.18
C ASP A 60 6.79 -5.01 13.71
N ALA A 61 5.67 -5.42 13.10
CA ALA A 61 4.94 -6.63 13.45
C ALA A 61 5.50 -7.91 12.80
N SER A 62 6.46 -7.81 11.89
CA SER A 62 6.97 -8.94 11.12
C SER A 62 8.30 -9.44 11.67
N SER A 63 8.41 -10.75 11.89
CA SER A 63 9.66 -11.39 12.33
C SER A 63 10.63 -11.68 11.18
N ARG A 64 10.13 -11.67 9.93
CA ARG A 64 10.92 -11.90 8.72
C ARG A 64 10.34 -11.10 7.55
N LEU A 65 11.22 -10.63 6.67
CA LEU A 65 10.85 -9.97 5.44
C LEU A 65 11.18 -10.86 4.24
N VAL A 66 10.27 -10.93 3.27
CA VAL A 66 10.44 -11.67 2.02
C VAL A 66 10.08 -10.73 0.89
N PHE A 67 10.94 -10.66 -0.12
CA PHE A 67 10.71 -9.87 -1.32
C PHE A 67 10.34 -10.80 -2.47
N GLU A 68 9.54 -10.30 -3.42
CA GLU A 68 9.17 -11.02 -4.64
C GLU A 68 10.39 -11.30 -5.53
N ASP A 69 11.37 -10.40 -5.49
CA ASP A 69 12.64 -10.49 -6.21
C ASP A 69 13.78 -9.85 -5.39
N GLU A 70 15.02 -10.05 -5.79
CA GLU A 70 16.19 -9.45 -5.15
C GLU A 70 16.14 -7.90 -5.28
N PRO A 71 16.36 -7.13 -4.20
CA PRO A 71 16.25 -5.66 -4.23
C PRO A 71 17.18 -4.95 -5.23
N ASN A 72 18.14 -5.67 -5.80
CA ASN A 72 19.09 -5.19 -6.80
C ASN A 72 18.71 -5.60 -8.23
N VAL A 73 17.42 -5.85 -8.52
CA VAL A 73 16.90 -6.13 -9.87
C VAL A 73 17.58 -5.23 -10.90
N SER A 74 18.16 -5.84 -11.93
CA SER A 74 18.88 -5.08 -12.94
C SER A 74 17.93 -4.13 -13.66
N ALA A 75 18.46 -2.97 -14.07
CA ALA A 75 17.71 -2.02 -14.90
C ALA A 75 17.18 -2.66 -16.20
N SER A 76 17.78 -3.76 -16.67
CA SER A 76 17.30 -4.51 -17.83
C SER A 76 16.09 -5.39 -17.51
N ALA A 77 16.06 -6.07 -16.36
CA ALA A 77 14.91 -6.85 -15.92
C ALA A 77 13.69 -5.95 -15.71
N MET A 78 13.87 -4.81 -15.03
CA MET A 78 12.82 -3.81 -14.85
C MET A 78 12.33 -3.24 -16.18
N ARG A 79 13.25 -2.93 -17.11
CA ARG A 79 12.89 -2.46 -18.47
C ARG A 79 12.08 -3.48 -19.25
N ASN A 80 12.39 -4.77 -19.11
CA ASN A 80 11.62 -5.83 -19.75
C ASN A 80 10.24 -5.96 -19.13
N LEU A 81 10.12 -5.88 -17.81
CA LEU A 81 8.81 -5.84 -17.13
C LEU A 81 7.98 -4.65 -17.60
N TYR A 82 8.55 -3.45 -17.68
CA TYR A 82 7.86 -2.27 -18.25
C TYR A 82 7.49 -2.42 -19.72
N LYS A 83 8.23 -3.20 -20.52
CA LYS A 83 7.85 -3.47 -21.91
C LYS A 83 6.72 -4.49 -22.01
N SER A 84 6.72 -5.50 -21.15
CA SER A 84 5.76 -6.62 -21.19
C SER A 84 4.49 -6.36 -20.40
N GLY A 85 4.54 -5.50 -19.38
CA GLY A 85 3.41 -5.17 -18.50
C GLY A 85 2.44 -4.15 -19.10
N PHE A 86 2.74 -3.61 -20.28
CA PHE A 86 1.88 -2.68 -21.01
C PHE A 86 1.49 -3.30 -22.35
N TYR A 87 0.24 -3.08 -22.75
CA TYR A 87 -0.20 -3.41 -24.10
C TYR A 87 0.61 -2.61 -25.13
N PRO A 88 0.88 -3.19 -26.32
CA PRO A 88 1.42 -2.44 -27.44
C PRO A 88 0.64 -1.15 -27.70
N LYS A 89 1.31 -0.15 -28.28
CA LYS A 89 0.67 1.10 -28.67
C LYS A 89 -0.46 0.75 -29.67
N ASN A 90 -1.72 0.95 -29.26
CA ASN A 90 -2.98 0.63 -29.97
C ASN A 90 -3.62 -0.73 -29.64
N ASP A 91 -3.19 -1.40 -28.58
CA ASP A 91 -3.84 -2.61 -28.06
C ASP A 91 -4.40 -2.35 -26.65
N SER A 92 -5.50 -3.02 -26.30
CA SER A 92 -6.17 -2.86 -25.00
C SER A 92 -7.03 -4.07 -24.68
N LEU A 93 -7.41 -4.25 -23.41
CA LEU A 93 -8.29 -5.31 -22.90
C LEU A 93 -9.74 -5.30 -23.43
N LYS A 94 -10.03 -4.70 -24.58
CA LYS A 94 -11.37 -4.66 -25.16
C LYS A 94 -11.64 -5.85 -26.08
#